data_AF-A0A7V3U031-F1
#
_entry.id   AF-A0A7V3U031-F1
#
_cell.length_a   1.000
_cell.length_b   1.000
_cell.length_c   1.000
_cell.angle_alpha   90.00
_cell.angle_beta   90.00
_cell.angle_gamma   90.00
#
_symmetry.space_group_name_H-M   'P 1'
#
loop_
_entity.id
_entity.type
_entity.pdbx_description
1 polymer ?
#
loop_
_entity_poly.entity_id
_entity_poly.type
_entity_poly.pdbx_seq_one_letter_code
_entity_poly.pdbx_strand_id
1 'polypeptide(L)'
;MADRDEHGRFLPGCKPGPGRPRKRYSAAELRDAILKAVCPDDMVAIVNKLVERAKTGDVPAAKLVLERILGPALPLDVLERLEAVEGKVRDERISNS
;
A
#
# COMPACT_ATOMS: atom_id res chain seq x y z
N MET A 1 15.69 32.86 19.68
CA MET A 1 16.92 32.07 19.43
C MET A 1 16.53 30.98 18.44
N ALA A 2 17.13 30.98 17.25
CA ALA A 2 16.72 30.10 16.17
C ALA A 2 17.37 28.72 16.36
N ASP A 3 16.56 27.71 16.62
CA ASP A 3 17.01 26.30 16.80
C ASP A 3 17.36 25.63 15.45
N ARG A 4 17.46 26.41 14.37
CA ARG A 4 17.69 25.91 13.02
C ARG A 4 18.65 26.81 12.24
N ASP A 5 19.43 26.19 11.36
CA ASP A 5 20.28 26.88 10.38
C ASP A 5 19.46 27.45 9.19
N GLU A 6 20.13 28.17 8.29
CA GLU A 6 19.54 28.72 7.06
C GLU A 6 18.99 27.65 6.09
N HIS A 7 19.32 26.39 6.32
CA HIS A 7 18.84 25.23 5.57
C HIS A 7 17.77 24.43 6.35
N GLY A 8 17.29 24.94 7.48
CA GLY A 8 16.25 24.32 8.29
C GLY A 8 16.69 23.12 9.12
N ARG A 9 18.00 22.83 9.25
CA ARG A 9 18.53 21.74 10.08
C ARG A 9 18.67 22.18 11.52
N PHE A 10 18.57 21.24 12.46
CA PHE A 10 18.77 21.56 13.88
C PHE A 10 20.22 21.91 14.18
N LEU A 11 20.43 23.00 14.93
CA LEU A 11 21.75 23.37 15.41
C LEU A 11 22.23 22.43 16.54
N PRO A 12 23.54 22.27 16.75
CA PRO A 12 24.07 21.58 17.92
C PRO A 12 23.53 22.19 19.22
N GLY A 13 23.08 21.35 20.15
CA GLY A 13 22.48 21.80 21.42
C GLY A 13 20.96 22.00 21.39
N CYS A 14 20.29 21.76 20.26
CA CYS A 14 18.83 21.77 20.20
C CYS A 14 18.24 20.69 21.11
N LYS A 15 17.22 21.08 21.90
CA LYS A 15 16.49 20.13 22.72
C LYS A 15 15.77 19.10 21.83
N PRO A 16 15.78 17.81 22.20
CA PRO A 16 14.98 16.82 21.49
C PRO A 16 13.51 17.24 21.53
N GLY A 17 12.79 17.00 20.43
CA GLY A 17 11.35 17.20 20.40
C GLY A 17 10.64 16.36 21.48
N PRO A 18 9.41 16.70 21.87
CA PRO A 18 8.69 16.10 23.00
C PRO A 18 8.34 14.60 22.85
N GLY A 19 8.88 13.93 21.83
CA GLY A 19 8.53 12.57 21.46
C GLY A 19 7.09 12.47 20.94
N ARG A 20 6.68 11.25 20.60
CA ARG A 20 5.31 10.98 20.21
C ARG A 20 4.46 10.81 21.49
N PRO A 21 3.33 11.52 21.64
CA PRO A 21 2.43 11.32 22.77
C PRO A 21 1.98 9.86 22.87
N ARG A 22 1.76 9.36 24.10
CA ARG A 22 1.19 8.04 24.32
C ARG A 22 -0.21 8.00 23.70
N LYS A 23 -0.42 7.14 22.70
CA LYS A 23 -1.74 6.94 22.10
C LYS A 23 -2.59 6.06 23.02
N ARG A 24 -3.91 6.27 23.00
CA ARG A 24 -4.89 5.43 23.72
C ARG A 24 -4.81 3.96 23.29
N TYR A 25 -4.54 3.72 22.01
CA TYR A 25 -4.33 2.39 21.43
C TYR A 25 -3.16 2.41 20.44
N SER A 26 -2.43 1.32 20.39
CA SER A 26 -1.43 1.02 19.38
C SER A 26 -2.10 0.67 18.04
N ALA A 27 -1.33 0.76 16.96
CA ALA A 27 -1.82 0.33 15.64
C ALA A 27 -2.02 -1.20 15.56
N ALA A 28 -1.35 -1.98 16.41
CA ALA A 28 -1.52 -3.42 16.46
C ALA A 28 -2.89 -3.78 17.08
N GLU A 29 -3.24 -3.16 18.21
CA GLU A 29 -4.53 -3.37 18.89
C GLU A 29 -5.72 -3.04 17.98
N LEU A 30 -5.66 -1.92 17.27
CA LEU A 30 -6.74 -1.54 16.35
C LEU A 30 -6.85 -2.49 15.15
N ARG A 31 -5.72 -3.02 14.65
CA ARG A 31 -5.74 -4.00 13.56
C ARG A 31 -6.34 -5.33 14.01
N ASP A 32 -5.94 -5.81 15.19
CA ASP A 32 -6.51 -7.03 15.78
C ASP A 32 -8.03 -6.89 15.99
N ALA A 33 -8.49 -5.74 16.48
CA ALA A 33 -9.92 -5.46 16.62
C ALA A 33 -10.66 -5.49 15.27
N ILE A 34 -10.09 -4.89 14.22
CA ILE A 34 -10.67 -4.93 12.87
C ILE A 34 -10.74 -6.37 12.35
N LEU A 35 -9.66 -7.15 12.49
CA LEU A 35 -9.61 -8.54 12.02
C LEU A 35 -10.63 -9.43 12.73
N LYS A 36 -10.95 -9.14 14.00
CA LYS A 36 -11.97 -9.86 14.77
C LYS A 36 -13.40 -9.42 14.45
N ALA A 37 -13.59 -8.17 14.08
CA ALA A 37 -14.92 -7.59 13.87
C ALA A 37 -15.44 -7.79 12.44
N VAL A 38 -14.55 -7.75 11.44
CA VAL A 38 -14.93 -7.81 10.03
C VAL A 38 -15.25 -9.25 9.63
N CYS A 39 -16.46 -9.46 9.12
CA CYS A 39 -16.89 -10.74 8.56
C CYS A 39 -16.99 -10.70 7.01
N PRO A 40 -17.16 -11.85 6.34
CA PRO A 40 -17.32 -11.89 4.89
C PRO A 40 -18.46 -11.01 4.36
N ASP A 41 -19.59 -10.95 5.07
CA ASP A 41 -20.74 -10.15 4.64
C ASP A 41 -20.44 -8.64 4.68
N ASP A 42 -19.69 -8.18 5.68
CA ASP A 42 -19.21 -6.80 5.74
C ASP A 42 -18.35 -6.46 4.53
N MET A 43 -17.47 -7.39 4.14
CA MET A 43 -16.61 -7.22 2.96
C MET A 43 -17.43 -7.10 1.68
N VAL A 44 -18.46 -7.93 1.50
CA VAL A 44 -19.37 -7.84 0.35
C VAL A 44 -20.12 -6.50 0.35
N ALA A 45 -20.64 -6.08 1.50
CA ALA A 45 -21.36 -4.80 1.63
C ALA A 45 -20.46 -3.59 1.30
N ILE A 46 -19.21 -3.60 1.78
CA ILE A 46 -18.21 -2.56 1.48
C ILE A 46 -17.89 -2.51 -0.01
N VAL A 47 -17.63 -3.66 -0.64
CA VAL A 47 -17.31 -3.74 -2.06
C VAL A 47 -18.49 -3.27 -2.92
N ASN A 48 -19.72 -3.67 -2.59
CA ASN A 48 -20.91 -3.20 -3.30
C ASN A 48 -21.02 -1.67 -3.24
N LYS A 49 -20.77 -1.07 -2.08
CA LYS A 49 -20.82 0.39 -1.95
C LYS A 49 -19.71 1.09 -2.73
N LEU A 50 -18.52 0.50 -2.80
CA LEU A 50 -17.41 1.02 -3.62
C LEU A 50 -17.75 0.98 -5.11
N VAL A 51 -18.33 -0.13 -5.59
CA VAL A 51 -18.78 -0.27 -6.99
C VAL A 51 -19.84 0.77 -7.33
N GLU A 52 -20.85 0.96 -6.47
CA GLU A 52 -21.88 1.97 -6.71
C GLU A 52 -21.29 3.39 -6.76
N ARG A 53 -20.40 3.74 -5.83
CA ARG A 53 -19.70 5.03 -5.85
C ARG A 53 -18.87 5.20 -7.12
N ALA A 54 -18.12 4.18 -7.51
CA ALA A 54 -17.31 4.20 -8.73
C ALA A 54 -18.17 4.47 -9.98
N LYS A 55 -19.32 3.79 -10.10
CA LYS A 55 -20.27 4.01 -11.20
C LYS A 55 -20.83 5.44 -11.25
N THR A 56 -20.97 6.10 -10.10
CA THR A 56 -21.41 7.50 -10.02
C THR A 56 -20.30 8.53 -10.28
N GLY A 57 -19.07 8.09 -10.61
CA GLY A 57 -17.96 8.98 -10.95
C GLY A 57 -16.97 9.26 -9.81
N ASP A 58 -17.05 8.54 -8.69
CA ASP A 58 -16.06 8.62 -7.61
C ASP A 58 -14.74 7.97 -8.06
N VAL A 59 -13.81 8.79 -8.54
CA VAL A 59 -12.51 8.35 -9.08
C VAL A 59 -11.68 7.57 -8.05
N PRO A 60 -11.57 7.98 -6.77
CA PRO A 60 -10.93 7.16 -5.74
C PRO A 60 -11.55 5.77 -5.57
N ALA A 61 -12.89 5.66 -5.55
CA ALA A 61 -13.56 4.36 -5.44
C ALA A 61 -13.30 3.49 -6.68
N ALA A 62 -13.38 4.08 -7.88
CA ALA A 62 -13.08 3.39 -9.13
C ALA A 62 -11.64 2.87 -9.15
N LYS A 63 -10.67 3.70 -8.75
CA LYS A 63 -9.27 3.29 -8.63
C LYS A 63 -9.11 2.09 -7.69
N LEU A 64 -9.70 2.13 -6.50
CA LEU A 64 -9.59 1.03 -5.53
C LEU A 64 -10.17 -0.28 -6.09
N VAL A 65 -11.33 -0.22 -6.76
CA VAL A 65 -11.93 -1.41 -7.40
C VAL A 65 -11.02 -1.94 -8.51
N LEU A 66 -10.53 -1.08 -9.39
CA LEU A 66 -9.66 -1.48 -10.51
C LEU A 66 -8.33 -2.06 -10.02
N GLU A 67 -7.67 -1.46 -9.04
CA GLU A 67 -6.41 -1.97 -8.47
C GLU A 67 -6.57 -3.35 -7.82
N ARG A 68 -7.75 -3.67 -7.26
CA ARG A 68 -8.01 -4.99 -6.66
C ARG A 68 -8.32 -6.07 -7.70
N ILE A 69 -8.92 -5.70 -8.83
CA ILE A 69 -9.31 -6.65 -9.89
C ILE A 69 -8.16 -6.86 -10.90
N LEU A 70 -7.56 -5.78 -11.37
CA LEU A 70 -6.54 -5.78 -12.42
C LEU A 70 -5.12 -5.84 -11.85
N GLY A 71 -4.96 -5.60 -10.55
CA GLY A 71 -3.67 -5.43 -9.91
C GLY A 71 -3.09 -4.02 -10.11
N PRO A 72 -1.93 -3.73 -9.52
CA PRO A 72 -1.21 -2.49 -9.81
C PRO A 72 -0.80 -2.46 -11.28
N ALA A 73 -0.75 -1.27 -11.88
CA ALA A 73 -0.13 -1.10 -13.18
C ALA A 73 1.32 -1.60 -13.10
N LEU A 74 1.64 -2.65 -13.86
CA LEU A 74 3.01 -3.16 -13.93
C LEU A 74 3.87 -2.11 -14.66
N PRO A 75 4.96 -1.63 -14.06
CA PRO A 75 5.90 -0.82 -14.79
C PRO A 75 6.56 -1.68 -15.88
N LEU A 76 6.89 -1.04 -17.01
CA LEU A 76 7.30 -1.73 -18.25
C LEU A 76 8.50 -2.67 -18.03
N ASP A 77 9.41 -2.28 -17.14
CA ASP A 77 10.60 -3.02 -16.73
C ASP A 77 10.29 -4.37 -16.04
N VAL A 78 9.12 -4.48 -15.38
CA VAL A 78 8.67 -5.74 -14.78
C VAL A 78 8.20 -6.73 -15.84
N LEU A 79 7.58 -6.23 -16.93
CA LEU A 79 7.13 -7.06 -18.04
C LEU A 79 8.32 -7.66 -18.79
N GLU A 80 9.31 -6.84 -19.13
CA GLU A 80 10.55 -7.28 -19.79
C GLU A 80 11.31 -8.32 -18.96
N ARG A 81 11.33 -8.14 -17.63
CA ARG A 81 11.95 -9.11 -16.71
C ARG A 81 11.18 -10.42 -16.64
N LEU A 82 9.85 -10.39 -16.69
CA LEU A 82 9.00 -11.59 -16.72
C LEU A 82 9.29 -12.42 -17.98
N GLU A 83 9.29 -11.78 -19.16
CA GLU A 83 9.59 -12.44 -20.44
C GLU A 83 10.99 -13.08 -20.43
N ALA A 84 11.99 -12.36 -19.91
CA ALA A 84 13.36 -12.88 -19.80
C ALA A 84 13.48 -14.08 -18.85
N VAL A 85 12.68 -14.12 -17.77
CA VAL A 85 12.66 -15.26 -16.84
C VAL A 85 11.91 -16.45 -17.45
N GLU A 86 10.77 -16.22 -18.09
CA GLU A 86 10.00 -17.27 -18.78
C GLU A 86 10.79 -17.93 -19.91
N GLY A 87 11.57 -17.15 -20.66
CA GLY A 87 12.49 -17.67 -21.68
C GLY A 87 13.52 -18.64 -21.10
N LYS A 88 14.18 -18.28 -20.00
CA LYS A 88 15.18 -19.14 -19.34
C LYS A 88 14.58 -20.45 -18.85
N VAL A 89 13.40 -20.38 -18.23
CA VAL A 89 12.69 -21.58 -17.75
C VAL A 89 12.27 -22.49 -18.92
N ARG A 90 11.93 -21.90 -20.08
CA ARG A 90 11.63 -22.68 -21.30
C ARG A 90 12.87 -23.36 -21.86
N ASP A 91 13.99 -22.65 -21.91
CA ASP A 91 15.25 -23.16 -22.45
C ASP A 91 15.84 -24.28 -21.56
N GLU A 92 15.77 -24.13 -20.23
CA GLU A 92 16.18 -25.16 -19.26
C GLU A 92 15.33 -26.44 -19.37
N ARG A 93 14.04 -26.31 -19.70
CA ARG A 93 13.15 -27.46 -19.93
C ARG A 93 13.44 -28.19 -21.23
N ILE A 94 13.91 -27.48 -22.26
CA ILE A 94 14.33 -28.07 -23.54
C ILE A 94 15.69 -28.76 -23.41
N SER A 95 16.61 -28.21 -22.59
CA SER A 95 17.93 -28.81 -22.37
C SER A 95 17.94 -30.04 -21.45
N ASN A 96 16.91 -30.18 -20.60
CA ASN A 96 16.77 -31.29 -19.64
C ASN A 96 15.90 -32.45 -20.15
N SER A 97 15.45 -32.42 -21.41
CA SER A 97 14.66 -33.47 -22.08
C SER A 97 15.47 -34.14 -23.19
#